data_AF-A0A1F3QV05-F1
#
_entry.id   AF-A0A1F3QV05-F1
#
_cell.length_a   1.000
_cell.length_b   1.000
_cell.length_c   1.000
_cell.angle_alpha   90.00
_cell.angle_beta   90.00
_cell.angle_gamma   90.00
#
_symmetry.space_group_name_H-M   'P 1'
#
loop_
_entity.id
_entity.type
_entity.pdbx_description
1 polymer ?
#
loop_
_entity_poly.entity_id
_entity_poly.type
_entity_poly.pdbx_seq_one_letter_code
_entity_poly.pdbx_strand_id
1 'polypeptide(L)'
;MKTTVFPGSFDPFTIGHESIVKRALPLFDQIIIAIGINADKTGFFSLEKRMQWIKDLYKKESKIKIDSYQGLTIDYCKKINAHFILRGLRTSADFEFERAIAQMNREMNNDIETIFLVSEPKHCAINSSIIRDIIRNGGDASQFVPFKI
;
A
#
# COMPACT_ATOMS: atom_id res chain seq x y z
N MET A 1 -4.13 13.88 -15.91
CA MET A 1 -3.04 13.39 -15.06
C MET A 1 -3.49 12.08 -14.43
N LYS A 2 -2.74 10.99 -14.63
CA LYS A 2 -3.05 9.66 -14.09
C LYS A 2 -2.54 9.55 -12.66
N THR A 3 -3.40 9.89 -11.70
CA THR A 3 -3.11 9.75 -10.26
C THR A 3 -3.68 8.45 -9.73
N THR A 4 -2.84 7.62 -9.11
CA THR A 4 -3.28 6.43 -8.40
C THR A 4 -3.07 6.57 -6.90
N VAL A 5 -3.96 5.98 -6.12
CA VAL A 5 -3.76 5.73 -4.69
C VAL A 5 -3.30 4.29 -4.52
N PHE A 6 -2.21 4.07 -3.80
CA PHE A 6 -1.78 2.76 -3.32
C PHE A 6 -2.14 2.67 -1.82
N PRO A 7 -3.35 2.21 -1.48
CA PRO A 7 -3.81 2.16 -0.10
C PRO A 7 -3.23 0.93 0.62
N GLY A 8 -2.98 1.06 1.91
CA GLY A 8 -2.57 -0.07 2.76
C GLY A 8 -2.38 0.34 4.21
N SER A 9 -2.28 -0.65 5.11
CA SER A 9 -1.85 -0.37 6.49
C SER A 9 -0.36 -0.09 6.57
N PHE A 10 0.44 -0.71 5.69
CA PHE A 10 1.89 -0.57 5.60
C PHE A 10 2.59 -0.67 6.96
N ASP A 11 2.25 -1.73 7.72
CA ASP A 11 2.67 -1.92 9.11
C ASP A 11 3.53 -3.19 9.32
N PRO A 12 4.80 -3.23 8.84
CA PRO A 12 5.50 -2.16 8.11
C PRO A 12 5.32 -2.26 6.59
N PHE A 13 5.73 -1.20 5.88
CA PHE A 13 5.97 -1.24 4.43
C PHE A 13 7.15 -2.21 4.14
N THR A 14 7.08 -2.98 3.06
CA THR A 14 7.97 -4.13 2.81
C THR A 14 8.58 -4.06 1.42
N ILE A 15 9.59 -4.88 1.13
CA ILE A 15 10.16 -4.96 -0.23
C ILE A 15 9.14 -5.46 -1.27
N GLY A 16 8.11 -6.20 -0.84
CA GLY A 16 6.97 -6.56 -1.69
C GLY A 16 6.15 -5.34 -2.10
N HIS A 17 5.85 -4.44 -1.16
CA HIS A 17 5.18 -3.17 -1.46
C HIS A 17 6.06 -2.27 -2.34
N GLU A 18 7.36 -2.21 -2.06
CA GLU A 18 8.33 -1.45 -2.88
C GLU A 18 8.35 -1.92 -4.34
N SER A 19 8.34 -3.24 -4.56
CA SER A 19 8.29 -3.85 -5.90
C SER A 19 7.04 -3.42 -6.68
N ILE A 20 5.88 -3.37 -6.03
CA ILE A 20 4.62 -2.89 -6.64
C ILE A 20 4.74 -1.41 -7.03
N VAL A 21 5.24 -0.56 -6.13
CA VAL A 21 5.43 0.88 -6.41
C VAL A 21 6.40 1.09 -7.58
N LYS A 22 7.56 0.42 -7.59
CA LYS A 22 8.54 0.49 -8.67
C LYS A 22 7.94 0.13 -10.03
N ARG A 23 7.09 -0.89 -10.08
CA ARG A 23 6.41 -1.33 -11.31
C ARG A 23 5.26 -0.41 -11.73
N ALA A 24 4.70 0.35 -10.80
CA ALA A 24 3.63 1.32 -11.08
C ALA A 24 4.15 2.69 -11.54
N LEU A 25 5.39 3.08 -11.21
CA LEU A 25 6.00 4.35 -11.62
C LEU A 25 5.91 4.70 -13.12
N PRO A 26 6.08 3.76 -14.07
CA PRO A 26 5.91 4.06 -15.50
C PRO A 26 4.44 4.15 -15.93
N LEU A 27 3.48 3.70 -15.12
CA LEU A 27 2.06 3.63 -15.48
C LEU A 27 1.29 4.91 -15.10
N PHE A 28 1.78 5.64 -14.11
CA PHE A 28 1.09 6.78 -13.51
C PHE A 28 1.96 8.04 -13.49
N ASP A 29 1.29 9.18 -13.55
CA ASP A 29 1.94 10.49 -13.41
C ASP A 29 2.25 10.77 -11.93
N GLN A 30 1.39 10.29 -11.03
CA GLN A 30 1.55 10.42 -9.58
C GLN A 30 1.03 9.17 -8.85
N ILE A 31 1.78 8.71 -7.86
CA ILE A 31 1.41 7.61 -6.96
C ILE A 31 1.30 8.17 -5.54
N ILE A 32 0.15 7.99 -4.90
CA ILE A 32 -0.07 8.38 -3.52
C ILE A 32 -0.09 7.11 -2.68
N ILE A 33 0.96 6.89 -1.89
CA ILE A 33 1.01 5.80 -0.93
C ILE A 33 0.23 6.27 0.31
N ALA A 34 -0.99 5.75 0.46
CA ALA A 34 -1.95 6.23 1.44
C ALA A 34 -2.13 5.22 2.57
N ILE A 35 -1.77 5.63 3.79
CA ILE A 35 -1.97 4.79 4.98
C ILE A 35 -3.40 4.94 5.48
N GLY A 36 -4.17 3.85 5.43
CA GLY A 36 -5.51 3.79 6.02
C GLY A 36 -5.44 3.70 7.54
N ILE A 37 -6.11 4.62 8.23
CA ILE A 37 -6.23 4.66 9.69
C ILE A 37 -7.48 3.89 10.10
N ASN A 38 -7.30 2.78 10.81
CA ASN A 38 -8.39 2.06 11.43
C ASN A 38 -8.47 2.46 12.91
N ALA A 39 -9.56 3.09 13.33
CA ALA A 39 -9.76 3.57 14.70
C ALA A 39 -9.73 2.43 15.73
N ASP A 40 -10.08 1.21 15.33
CA ASP A 40 -10.23 0.06 16.22
C ASP A 40 -8.95 -0.78 16.35
N LYS A 41 -7.88 -0.43 15.61
CA LYS A 41 -6.62 -1.20 15.60
C LYS A 41 -5.43 -0.31 15.91
N THR A 42 -4.79 -0.56 17.04
CA THR A 42 -3.42 -0.11 17.30
C THR A 42 -2.46 -0.88 16.39
N GLY A 43 -1.89 -0.18 15.40
CA GLY A 43 -0.81 -0.74 14.57
C GLY A 43 0.41 -1.07 15.41
N PHE A 44 1.25 -1.99 14.92
CA PHE A 44 2.50 -2.36 15.60
C PHE A 44 3.51 -1.22 15.56
N PHE A 45 3.55 -0.47 14.47
CA PHE A 45 4.23 0.81 14.39
C PHE A 45 3.22 1.96 14.35
N SER A 46 3.59 3.07 14.99
CA SER A 46 2.76 4.29 14.97
C SER A 46 2.57 4.78 13.53
N LEU A 47 1.49 5.53 13.28
CA LEU A 47 1.22 6.11 11.98
C LEU A 47 2.39 7.01 11.53
N GLU A 48 2.88 7.84 12.44
CA GLU A 48 3.98 8.76 12.20
C GLU A 48 5.24 8.00 11.78
N LYS A 49 5.58 6.91 12.49
CA LYS A 49 6.75 6.08 12.17
C LYS A 49 6.62 5.42 10.79
N ARG A 50 5.44 4.87 10.47
CA ARG A 50 5.16 4.29 9.14
C ARG A 50 5.26 5.32 8.03
N MET A 51 4.65 6.50 8.20
CA MET A 51 4.73 7.58 7.23
C MET A 51 6.17 8.06 7.04
N GLN A 52 6.92 8.24 8.13
CA GLN A 52 8.29 8.74 8.10
C GLN A 52 9.20 7.82 7.29
N TRP A 53 9.15 6.51 7.53
CA TRP A 53 9.96 5.56 6.76
C TRP A 53 9.67 5.59 5.26
N ILE A 54 8.40 5.65 4.86
CA ILE A 54 8.03 5.69 3.44
C ILE A 54 8.44 7.03 2.83
N LYS A 55 8.30 8.14 3.57
CA LYS A 55 8.77 9.47 3.12
C LYS A 55 10.27 9.48 2.89
N ASP A 56 11.06 8.94 3.82
CA ASP A 56 12.51 8.88 3.70
C ASP A 56 12.96 8.01 2.53
N LEU A 57 12.27 6.88 2.30
CA LEU A 57 12.51 5.98 1.18
C LEU A 57 12.32 6.67 -0.18
N TYR A 58 11.27 7.48 -0.32
CA TYR A 58 10.91 8.11 -1.59
C TYR A 58 11.21 9.62 -1.66
N LYS A 59 12.03 10.16 -0.76
CA LYS A 59 12.33 11.60 -0.67
C LYS A 59 12.88 12.24 -1.97
N LYS A 60 13.44 11.43 -2.86
CA LYS A 60 13.99 11.86 -4.17
C LYS A 60 13.08 11.57 -5.36
N GLU A 61 11.93 10.92 -5.15
CA GLU A 61 10.99 10.55 -6.20
C GLU A 61 9.80 11.51 -6.21
N SER A 62 9.79 12.44 -7.17
CA SER A 62 8.79 13.50 -7.25
C SER A 62 7.39 13.01 -7.61
N LYS A 63 7.28 11.83 -8.23
CA LYS A 63 5.98 11.22 -8.55
C LYS A 63 5.29 10.60 -7.35
N ILE A 64 5.99 10.39 -6.23
CA ILE A 64 5.45 9.71 -5.06
C ILE A 64 5.09 10.73 -3.98
N LYS A 65 3.86 10.61 -3.46
CA LYS A 65 3.38 11.32 -2.28
C LYS A 65 2.98 10.32 -1.21
N ILE A 66 3.20 10.70 0.05
CA ILE A 66 2.83 9.89 1.21
C ILE A 66 1.74 10.65 1.95
N ASP A 67 0.62 9.99 2.20
CA ASP A 67 -0.50 10.56 2.92
C ASP A 67 -1.17 9.51 3.81
N SER A 68 -2.15 9.92 4.59
CA SER A 68 -2.98 9.05 5.41
C SER A 68 -4.44 9.48 5.32
N TYR A 69 -5.36 8.55 5.55
CA TYR A 69 -6.78 8.84 5.52
C TYR A 69 -7.55 7.98 6.51
N GLN A 70 -8.75 8.44 6.85
CA GLN A 70 -9.72 7.71 7.63
C GLN A 70 -11.00 7.56 6.81
N GLY A 71 -11.73 6.46 7.02
CA GLY A 71 -12.94 6.14 6.26
C GLY A 71 -12.66 5.35 4.98
N LEU A 72 -13.55 5.48 3.99
CA LEU A 72 -13.48 4.69 2.77
C LEU A 72 -12.37 5.17 1.83
N THR A 73 -11.60 4.23 1.29
CA THR A 73 -10.57 4.50 0.27
C THR A 73 -11.14 5.23 -0.93
N ILE A 74 -12.35 4.87 -1.36
CA ILE A 74 -13.01 5.45 -2.53
C ILE A 74 -13.29 6.95 -2.32
N ASP A 75 -13.69 7.35 -1.12
CA ASP A 75 -13.99 8.76 -0.80
C ASP A 75 -12.70 9.57 -0.66
N TYR A 76 -11.64 8.97 -0.12
CA TYR A 76 -10.32 9.58 -0.18
C TYR A 76 -9.89 9.83 -1.62
N CYS A 77 -10.02 8.84 -2.52
CA CYS A 77 -9.70 8.99 -3.94
C CYS A 77 -10.49 10.15 -4.59
N LYS A 78 -11.80 10.28 -4.30
CA LYS A 78 -12.62 11.42 -4.77
C LYS A 78 -12.07 12.75 -4.27
N LYS A 79 -11.77 12.86 -2.97
CA LYS A 79 -11.28 14.09 -2.32
C LYS A 79 -10.03 14.66 -3.00
N ILE A 80 -9.13 13.79 -3.42
CA ILE A 80 -7.85 14.17 -4.05
C ILE A 80 -7.86 14.04 -5.58
N ASN A 81 -9.03 13.82 -6.18
CA ASN A 81 -9.23 13.63 -7.61
C ASN A 81 -8.30 12.54 -8.22
N ALA A 82 -8.22 11.39 -7.54
CA ALA A 82 -7.54 10.20 -8.04
C ALA A 82 -8.54 9.27 -8.75
N HIS A 83 -8.14 8.77 -9.92
CA HIS A 83 -8.98 7.93 -10.78
C HIS A 83 -8.61 6.44 -10.70
N PHE A 84 -7.56 6.10 -9.96
CA PHE A 84 -7.06 4.73 -9.88
C PHE A 84 -6.75 4.33 -8.43
N ILE A 85 -7.06 3.07 -8.11
CA ILE A 85 -6.62 2.39 -6.91
C ILE A 85 -5.66 1.28 -7.33
N LEU A 86 -4.43 1.31 -6.85
CA LEU A 86 -3.42 0.28 -7.11
C LEU A 86 -3.47 -0.77 -6.02
N ARG A 87 -3.47 -2.06 -6.37
CA ARG A 87 -3.37 -3.17 -5.42
C ARG A 87 -2.36 -4.21 -5.88
N GLY A 88 -1.64 -4.79 -4.93
CA GLY A 88 -0.73 -5.92 -5.17
C GLY A 88 -1.41 -7.25 -4.85
N LEU A 89 -1.24 -8.26 -5.70
CA LEU A 89 -1.80 -9.61 -5.49
C LEU A 89 -0.67 -10.63 -5.35
N ARG A 90 -0.61 -11.35 -4.22
CA ARG A 90 0.43 -12.38 -4.00
C ARG A 90 -0.11 -13.79 -4.23
N THR A 91 -1.39 -14.00 -3.92
CA THR A 91 -2.05 -15.30 -3.93
C THR A 91 -3.44 -15.21 -4.54
N SER A 92 -4.04 -16.36 -4.87
CA SER A 92 -5.45 -16.45 -5.27
C SER A 92 -6.41 -15.96 -4.18
N ALA A 93 -6.08 -16.18 -2.91
CA ALA A 93 -6.87 -15.69 -1.79
C ALA A 93 -6.88 -14.15 -1.72
N ASP A 94 -5.73 -13.50 -1.97
CA ASP A 94 -5.68 -12.04 -2.09
C ASP A 94 -6.58 -11.58 -3.25
N PHE A 95 -6.52 -12.26 -4.40
CA PHE A 95 -7.34 -11.89 -5.56
C PHE A 95 -8.84 -11.94 -5.25
N GLU A 96 -9.35 -13.01 -4.64
CA GLU A 96 -10.78 -13.11 -4.36
C GLU A 96 -11.26 -12.00 -3.42
N PHE A 97 -10.50 -11.71 -2.37
CA PHE A 97 -10.83 -10.64 -1.44
C PHE A 97 -10.80 -9.26 -2.10
N GLU A 98 -9.72 -8.97 -2.84
CA GLU A 98 -9.52 -7.68 -3.49
C GLU A 98 -10.45 -7.44 -4.68
N ARG A 99 -10.80 -8.49 -5.43
CA ARG A 99 -11.80 -8.44 -6.51
C ARG A 99 -13.15 -7.98 -5.99
N ALA A 100 -13.60 -8.55 -4.86
CA ALA A 100 -14.87 -8.16 -4.25
C ALA A 100 -14.85 -6.67 -3.84
N ILE A 101 -13.77 -6.20 -3.21
CA ILE A 101 -13.61 -4.78 -2.85
C ILE A 101 -13.63 -3.88 -4.08
N ALA A 102 -12.91 -4.24 -5.14
CA ALA A 102 -12.87 -3.47 -6.37
C ALA A 102 -14.26 -3.35 -7.02
N GLN A 103 -15.03 -4.43 -7.06
CA GLN A 103 -16.40 -4.42 -7.58
C GLN A 103 -17.31 -3.51 -6.76
N MET A 104 -17.26 -3.60 -5.43
CA MET A 104 -18.07 -2.72 -4.57
C MET A 104 -17.67 -1.25 -4.71
N ASN A 105 -16.37 -0.96 -4.81
CA ASN A 105 -15.88 0.39 -5.08
C ASN A 105 -16.39 0.94 -6.41
N ARG A 106 -16.44 0.10 -7.45
CA ARG A 106 -16.95 0.48 -8.77
C ARG A 106 -18.43 0.84 -8.72
N GLU A 107 -19.25 0.03 -8.04
CA GLU A 107 -20.68 0.33 -7.84
C GLU A 107 -20.90 1.64 -7.08
N MET A 108 -20.02 1.97 -6.11
CA MET A 108 -20.07 3.24 -5.38
C MET A 108 -19.57 4.44 -6.20
N ASN A 109 -18.67 4.23 -7.16
CA ASN A 109 -18.15 5.27 -8.05
C ASN A 109 -17.56 4.67 -9.33
N ASN A 110 -18.22 4.94 -10.46
CA ASN A 110 -17.82 4.42 -11.77
C ASN A 110 -16.61 5.12 -12.41
N ASP A 111 -16.12 6.23 -11.83
CA ASP A 111 -15.00 7.01 -12.35
C ASP A 111 -13.65 6.60 -11.75
N ILE A 112 -13.65 5.68 -10.79
CA ILE A 112 -12.45 5.18 -10.11
C ILE A 112 -12.25 3.70 -10.45
N GLU A 113 -11.09 3.39 -11.02
CA GLU A 113 -10.73 2.04 -11.48
C GLU A 113 -9.73 1.37 -10.53
N THR A 114 -9.88 0.08 -10.27
CA THR A 114 -8.89 -0.67 -9.48
C THR A 114 -7.94 -1.44 -10.40
N ILE A 115 -6.64 -1.19 -10.27
CA ILE A 115 -5.57 -1.84 -11.03
C ILE A 115 -4.82 -2.82 -10.13
N PHE A 116 -4.76 -4.07 -10.57
CA PHE A 116 -4.03 -5.13 -9.90
C PHE A 116 -2.67 -5.38 -10.54
N LEU A 117 -1.62 -5.43 -9.72
CA LEU A 117 -0.30 -5.93 -10.11
C LEU A 117 0.01 -7.20 -9.33
N VAL A 118 0.22 -8.31 -10.05
CA VAL A 118 0.67 -9.57 -9.45
C VAL A 118 2.08 -9.39 -8.89
N SER A 119 2.30 -9.72 -7.63
CA SER A 119 3.61 -9.61 -6.98
C SER A 119 4.67 -10.49 -7.66
N GLU A 120 5.93 -10.04 -7.64
CA GLU A 120 7.03 -10.88 -8.12
C GLU A 120 7.14 -12.15 -7.25
N PRO A 121 7.41 -13.34 -7.83
CA PRO A 121 7.45 -14.60 -7.08
C PRO A 121 8.34 -14.57 -5.84
N LYS A 122 9.51 -13.93 -5.93
CA LYS A 122 10.47 -13.76 -4.83
C LYS A 122 9.92 -12.98 -3.62
N HIS A 123 8.84 -12.22 -3.79
CA HIS A 123 8.22 -11.43 -2.73
C HIS A 123 6.87 -11.99 -2.25
N CYS A 124 6.34 -13.06 -2.85
CA CYS A 124 4.99 -13.56 -2.52
C CYS A 124 4.85 -14.05 -1.07
N ALA A 125 5.92 -14.60 -0.49
CA ALA A 125 5.93 -15.04 0.91
C ALA A 125 5.98 -13.86 1.91
N ILE A 126 6.32 -12.65 1.45
CA ILE A 126 6.54 -11.50 2.32
C ILE A 126 5.20 -10.86 2.68
N ASN A 127 4.88 -10.88 3.96
CA ASN A 127 3.73 -10.15 4.49
C ASN A 127 4.06 -9.52 5.84
N SER A 128 3.45 -8.36 6.10
CA SER A 128 3.73 -7.58 7.30
C SER A 128 3.37 -8.32 8.60
N SER A 129 2.40 -9.25 8.58
CA SER A 129 2.06 -10.04 9.77
C SER A 129 3.20 -10.95 10.20
N ILE A 130 3.83 -11.68 9.26
CA ILE A 130 5.00 -12.52 9.55
C ILE A 130 6.20 -11.65 9.99
N ILE A 131 6.42 -10.52 9.33
CA ILE A 131 7.50 -9.59 9.70
C ILE A 131 7.34 -9.11 11.15
N ARG A 132 6.13 -8.71 11.54
CA ARG A 132 5.85 -8.29 12.92
C ARG A 132 6.10 -9.43 13.92
N ASP A 133 5.80 -10.66 13.54
CA ASP A 133 6.03 -11.82 14.40
C ASP A 133 7.53 -12.11 14.60
N ILE A 134 8.33 -12.01 13.53
CA ILE A 134 9.80 -12.10 13.60
C ILE A 134 10.34 -11.06 14.59
N ILE A 135 9.94 -9.80 14.43
CA ILE A 135 10.42 -8.69 15.28
C ILE A 135 10.00 -8.90 16.74
N ARG A 136 8.74 -9.31 16.97
CA ARG A 136 8.22 -9.54 18.33
C ARG A 136 9.01 -10.61 19.09
N ASN A 137 9.53 -11.60 18.37
CA ASN A 137 10.31 -12.70 18.93
C ASN A 137 11.82 -12.47 18.87
N GLY A 138 12.28 -11.23 18.59
CA GLY A 138 13.70 -10.86 18.60
C GLY A 138 14.50 -11.32 17.38
N GLY A 139 13.83 -11.76 16.31
CA GLY A 139 14.47 -12.10 15.04
C GLY A 139 14.79 -10.88 14.19
N ASP A 140 15.71 -11.04 13.23
CA ASP A 140 16.07 -9.98 12.27
C ASP A 140 15.17 -10.00 11.03
N ALA A 141 14.41 -8.92 10.84
CA ALA A 141 13.54 -8.72 9.68
C ALA A 141 14.10 -7.73 8.64
N SER A 142 15.35 -7.27 8.80
CA SER A 142 15.98 -6.24 7.95
C SER A 142 15.94 -6.55 6.46
N GLN A 143 16.07 -7.83 6.09
CA GLN A 143 16.03 -8.29 4.69
C GLN A 143 14.64 -8.18 4.02
N PHE A 144 13.56 -8.00 4.78
CA PHE A 144 12.19 -7.98 4.26
C PHE A 144 11.60 -6.57 4.13
N VAL A 145 12.35 -5.55 4.54
CA VAL A 145 11.95 -4.14 4.50
C VAL A 145 13.01 -3.29 3.81
N PRO A 146 12.63 -2.19 3.13
CA PRO A 146 13.59 -1.33 2.41
C PRO A 146 14.24 -0.25 3.30
N PHE A 147 14.06 -0.30 4.62
CA PHE A 147 14.57 0.68 5.59
C PHE A 147 15.04 0.00 6.88
N LYS A 148 15.75 0.74 7.73
CA LYS A 148 16.12 0.28 9.07
C LYS A 148 14.96 0.50 10.05
N ILE A 149 14.61 -0.54 10.81
CA ILE A 149 13.49 -0.56 11.78
C ILE A 149 13.92 0.00 13.13
#